data_AF-A0A519XZT4-F1
#
_entry.id   AF-A0A519XZT4-F1
#
_cell.length_a   1.000
_cell.length_b   1.000
_cell.length_c   1.000
_cell.angle_alpha   90.00
_cell.angle_beta   90.00
_cell.angle_gamma   90.00
#
_symmetry.space_group_name_H-M   'P 1'
#
loop_
_entity.id
_entity.type
_entity.pdbx_description
1 polymer ?
#
loop_
_entity_poly.entity_id
_entity_poly.type
_entity_poly.pdbx_seq_one_letter_code
_entity_poly.pdbx_strand_id
1 'polypeptide(L)'
;KNANLGLQIDLPWFVTVLFRGYEALYHQDGNYKYIAAVERSLNYAWQNSHDKQGFITKSWTPDTTELKKPKWLLDEACIAELYARLSLINKKGE
;
A
#
# COMPACT_ATOMS: atom_id res chain seq x y z
N LYS A 1 12.69 -3.08 11.50
CA LYS A 1 11.47 -3.59 10.82
C LYS A 1 10.26 -3.27 11.69
N ASN A 2 9.27 -2.54 11.19
CA ASN A 2 7.99 -2.37 11.89
C ASN A 2 7.20 -3.69 11.76
N ALA A 3 6.84 -4.30 12.88
CA ALA A 3 6.17 -5.61 12.91
C ALA A 3 4.79 -5.60 12.23
N ASN A 4 4.20 -4.41 12.04
CA ASN A 4 2.88 -4.25 11.43
C ASN A 4 2.92 -4.16 9.90
N LEU A 5 4.09 -3.91 9.31
CA LEU A 5 4.25 -3.88 7.86
C LEU A 5 4.70 -5.26 7.35
N GLY A 6 3.99 -5.78 6.34
CA GLY A 6 4.41 -6.97 5.61
C GLY A 6 5.63 -6.74 4.71
N LEU A 7 5.95 -5.47 4.42
CA LEU A 7 7.04 -5.03 3.55
C LEU A 7 7.70 -3.77 4.14
N GLN A 8 9.02 -3.60 3.92
CA GLN A 8 9.64 -2.31 4.21
C GLN A 8 9.34 -1.35 3.06
N ILE A 9 8.71 -0.22 3.38
CA ILE A 9 8.24 0.76 2.39
C ILE A 9 9.16 1.98 2.45
N ASP A 10 10.06 2.07 1.48
CA ASP A 10 10.90 3.26 1.32
C ASP A 10 10.29 4.21 0.26
N LEU A 11 9.62 3.67 -0.77
CA LEU A 11 8.98 4.41 -1.87
C LEU A 11 7.65 3.72 -2.26
N PRO A 12 6.47 4.30 -1.95
CA PRO A 12 5.16 3.72 -2.26
C PRO A 12 4.98 3.36 -3.75
N TRP A 13 5.56 4.15 -4.65
CA TRP A 13 5.48 3.89 -6.10
C TRP A 13 6.16 2.60 -6.52
N PHE A 14 7.33 2.28 -5.96
CA PHE A 14 8.02 1.04 -6.29
C PHE A 14 7.24 -0.18 -5.83
N VAL A 15 6.58 -0.07 -4.67
CA VAL A 15 5.67 -1.11 -4.16
C VAL A 15 4.45 -1.27 -5.07
N THR A 16 3.93 -0.16 -5.61
CA THR A 16 2.81 -0.19 -6.57
C THR A 16 3.20 -0.86 -7.88
N VAL A 17 4.38 -0.55 -8.42
CA VAL A 17 4.91 -1.22 -9.62
C VAL A 17 5.13 -2.71 -9.36
N LEU A 18 5.70 -3.08 -8.21
CA LEU A 18 5.86 -4.47 -7.79
C LEU A 18 4.51 -5.19 -7.66
N PHE A 19 3.51 -4.53 -7.09
CA PHE A 19 2.17 -5.07 -6.89
C PHE A 19 1.53 -5.52 -8.20
N ARG A 20 1.74 -4.79 -9.31
CA ARG A 20 1.25 -5.20 -10.65
C ARG A 20 1.81 -6.58 -11.06
N GLY A 21 3.05 -6.88 -10.68
CA GLY A 21 3.67 -8.20 -10.91
C GLY A 21 3.07 -9.28 -10.01
N TYR A 22 2.81 -8.97 -8.74
CA TYR A 22 2.13 -9.89 -7.82
C TYR A 22 0.68 -10.17 -8.25
N GLU A 23 -0.04 -9.16 -8.74
CA GLU A 23 -1.39 -9.31 -9.31
C GLU A 23 -1.36 -10.25 -10.52
N ALA A 24 -0.39 -10.07 -11.44
CA ALA A 24 -0.24 -10.97 -12.58
C ALA A 24 0.07 -12.42 -12.17
N LEU A 25 0.93 -12.62 -11.16
CA LEU A 25 1.24 -13.94 -10.61
C LEU A 25 0.00 -14.58 -9.96
N TYR A 26 -0.73 -13.82 -9.15
CA TYR A 26 -1.96 -14.27 -8.51
C TYR A 26 -3.00 -14.75 -9.53
N HIS A 27 -3.12 -14.06 -10.67
CA HIS A 27 -4.01 -14.50 -11.74
C HIS A 27 -3.59 -15.82 -12.40
N GLN A 28 -2.33 -16.23 -12.25
CA GLN A 28 -1.83 -17.50 -12.78
C GLN A 28 -1.95 -18.65 -11.77
N ASP A 29 -1.69 -18.40 -10.48
CA ASP A 29 -1.56 -19.46 -9.47
C ASP A 29 -2.63 -19.42 -8.35
N GLY A 30 -3.45 -18.37 -8.27
CA GLY A 30 -4.45 -18.15 -7.24
C GLY A 30 -3.88 -17.90 -5.84
N ASN A 31 -2.56 -17.73 -5.70
CA ASN A 31 -1.89 -17.63 -4.40
C ASN A 31 -1.92 -16.19 -3.86
N TYR A 32 -2.82 -15.93 -2.91
CA TYR A 32 -3.03 -14.60 -2.34
C TYR A 32 -1.90 -14.10 -1.41
N LYS A 33 -0.86 -14.90 -1.14
CA LYS A 33 0.19 -14.59 -0.14
C LYS A 33 0.85 -13.23 -0.34
N TYR A 34 1.21 -12.88 -1.57
CA TYR A 34 1.93 -11.63 -1.86
C TYR A 34 0.99 -10.43 -1.91
N ILE A 35 -0.24 -10.62 -2.42
CA ILE A 35 -1.30 -9.60 -2.37
C ILE A 35 -1.61 -9.23 -0.91
N ALA A 36 -1.81 -10.23 -0.06
CA ALA A 36 -2.07 -10.05 1.37
C ALA A 36 -0.96 -9.28 2.10
N ALA A 37 0.30 -9.45 1.70
CA ALA A 37 1.42 -8.75 2.33
C ALA A 37 1.39 -7.23 2.01
N VAL A 38 1.07 -6.86 0.77
CA VAL A 38 0.90 -5.47 0.36
C VAL A 38 -0.37 -4.88 0.97
N GLU A 39 -1.50 -5.59 0.87
CA GLU A 39 -2.79 -5.16 1.44
C GLU A 39 -2.69 -4.89 2.94
N ARG A 40 -2.06 -5.79 3.71
CA ARG A 40 -1.84 -5.57 5.15
C ARG A 40 -1.07 -4.29 5.44
N SER A 41 0.00 -4.06 4.67
CA SER A 41 0.85 -2.88 4.84
C SER A 41 0.10 -1.60 4.49
N LEU A 42 -0.71 -1.64 3.42
CA LEU A 42 -1.52 -0.52 2.97
C LEU A 42 -2.64 -0.19 3.98
N ASN A 43 -3.35 -1.20 4.48
CA ASN A 43 -4.40 -1.02 5.48
C ASN A 43 -3.84 -0.48 6.80
N TYR A 44 -2.66 -0.95 7.21
CA TYR A 44 -1.97 -0.36 8.36
C TYR A 44 -1.63 1.11 8.10
N ALA A 45 -1.11 1.45 6.93
CA ALA A 45 -0.79 2.83 6.54
C ALA A 45 -2.02 3.74 6.59
N TRP A 46 -3.13 3.30 5.98
CA TRP A 46 -4.40 4.02 5.94
C TRP A 46 -4.91 4.35 7.35
N GLN A 47 -4.88 3.38 8.26
CA GLN A 47 -5.39 3.55 9.61
C GLN A 47 -4.48 4.39 10.51
N ASN A 48 -3.16 4.30 10.34
CA ASN A 48 -2.21 4.79 11.34
C ASN A 48 -1.35 5.96 10.87
N SER A 49 -1.20 6.19 9.58
CA SER A 49 -0.18 7.11 9.03
C SER A 49 -0.74 8.26 8.20
N HIS A 50 -2.02 8.58 8.36
CA HIS A 50 -2.60 9.76 7.73
C HIS A 50 -2.32 11.04 8.54
N ASP A 51 -2.05 12.13 7.84
CA ASP A 51 -1.96 13.46 8.45
C ASP A 51 -3.36 14.07 8.67
N LYS A 52 -3.40 15.33 9.13
CA LYS A 52 -4.66 16.03 9.43
C LYS A 52 -5.54 16.24 8.20
N GLN A 53 -4.98 16.16 6.99
CA GLN A 53 -5.71 16.28 5.74
C GLN A 53 -6.07 14.92 5.13
N GLY A 54 -5.70 13.82 5.78
CA GLY A 54 -5.98 12.46 5.32
C GLY A 54 -4.93 11.88 4.37
N PHE A 55 -3.79 12.57 4.16
CA PHE A 55 -2.73 12.07 3.29
C PHE A 55 -1.75 11.18 4.04
N ILE A 56 -1.23 10.15 3.37
CA ILE A 56 -0.44 9.08 3.98
C ILE A 56 1.05 9.45 3.99
N THR A 57 1.78 9.05 5.04
CA THR A 57 3.24 9.22 5.05
C THR A 57 3.90 8.31 4.02
N LYS A 58 5.02 8.77 3.45
CA LYS A 58 5.80 7.99 2.48
C LYS A 58 6.26 6.63 3.03
N SER A 59 6.62 6.56 4.31
CA SER A 59 7.05 5.32 4.97
C SER A 59 5.90 4.36 5.33
N TRP A 60 4.64 4.76 5.17
CA TRP A 60 3.46 4.02 5.64
C TRP A 60 3.48 3.76 7.15
N THR A 61 4.19 4.59 7.91
CA THR A 61 4.27 4.54 9.36
C THR A 61 3.89 5.87 9.99
N PRO A 62 3.43 5.90 11.26
CA PRO A 62 3.09 7.14 11.98
C PRO A 62 4.33 7.96 12.38
N ASP A 63 5.27 8.18 11.45
CA ASP A 63 6.44 9.01 11.71
C ASP A 63 6.03 10.48 11.89
N THR A 64 6.28 11.03 13.07
CA THR A 64 5.84 12.38 13.44
C THR A 64 6.50 13.49 12.62
N THR A 65 7.66 13.21 12.02
CA THR A 65 8.37 14.14 11.15
C THR A 65 7.75 14.11 9.75
N GLU A 66 7.44 12.93 9.22
CA GLU A 66 6.77 12.78 7.92
C GLU A 66 5.33 13.29 7.92
N LEU A 67 4.61 13.12 9.03
CA LEU A 67 3.24 13.64 9.17
C LEU A 67 3.17 15.17 8.96
N LYS A 68 4.24 15.90 9.31
CA LYS A 68 4.32 17.36 9.16
C LYS A 68 4.86 17.80 7.80
N LYS A 69 5.38 16.89 6.98
CA LYS A 69 5.94 17.21 5.66
C LYS A 69 4.84 17.26 4.60
N PRO A 70 5.00 18.13 3.58
CA PRO A 70 4.20 18.05 2.36
C PRO A 70 4.28 16.66 1.74
N LYS A 71 3.14 16.14 1.29
CA LYS A 71 3.07 14.83 0.63
C LYS A 71 3.27 14.98 -0.87
N TRP A 72 3.96 14.01 -1.45
CA TRP A 72 4.21 13.99 -2.88
C TRP A 72 3.00 13.43 -3.60
N LEU A 73 2.60 14.08 -4.70
CA LEU A 73 1.46 13.63 -5.50
C LEU A 73 1.58 12.16 -5.92
N LEU A 74 2.80 11.74 -6.30
CA LEU A 74 3.06 10.37 -6.71
C LEU A 74 2.80 9.38 -5.56
N ASP A 75 3.23 9.69 -4.34
CA ASP A 75 3.07 8.80 -3.17
C ASP A 75 1.59 8.59 -2.82
N GLU A 76 0.77 9.65 -2.92
CA GLU A 76 -0.69 9.55 -2.71
C GLU A 76 -1.42 8.82 -3.85
N ALA A 77 -1.03 9.09 -5.10
CA ALA A 77 -1.63 8.42 -6.26
C ALA A 77 -1.43 6.89 -6.23
N CYS A 78 -0.32 6.42 -5.64
CA CYS A 78 -0.06 5.00 -5.41
C CYS A 78 -1.14 4.33 -4.56
N ILE A 79 -1.55 4.99 -3.47
CA ILE A 79 -2.53 4.47 -2.53
C ILE A 79 -3.86 4.25 -3.24
N ALA A 80 -4.30 5.22 -4.04
CA ALA A 80 -5.51 5.13 -4.83
C ALA A 80 -5.44 3.97 -5.85
N GLU A 81 -4.32 3.82 -6.56
CA GLU A 81 -4.13 2.71 -7.50
C GLU A 81 -4.18 1.35 -6.79
N LEU A 82 -3.47 1.19 -5.67
CA LEU A 82 -3.41 -0.06 -4.93
C LEU A 82 -4.79 -0.48 -4.44
N TYR A 83 -5.56 0.43 -3.83
CA TYR A 83 -6.92 0.12 -3.39
C TYR A 83 -7.86 -0.18 -4.56
N ALA A 84 -7.76 0.54 -5.68
CA ALA A 84 -8.54 0.26 -6.88
C ALA A 84 -8.28 -1.17 -7.38
N ARG A 85 -7.01 -1.58 -7.49
CA ARG A 85 -6.64 -2.93 -7.92
C ARG A 85 -7.09 -4.00 -6.94
N LEU A 86 -6.86 -3.80 -5.63
CA LEU A 86 -7.34 -4.72 -4.59
C LEU A 86 -8.86 -4.93 -4.68
N SER A 87 -9.64 -3.87 -4.94
CA SER A 87 -11.09 -3.99 -5.11
C SER A 87 -11.48 -4.84 -6.33
N LEU A 88 -10.72 -4.76 -7.43
CA LEU A 88 -10.95 -5.55 -8.64
C LEU A 88 -10.59 -7.02 -8.46
N ILE A 89 -9.57 -7.30 -7.63
CA ILE A 89 -9.18 -8.67 -7.27
C ILE A 89 -10.26 -9.30 -6.39
N ASN A 90 -10.70 -8.60 -5.33
CA ASN A 90 -11.70 -9.12 -4.39
C ASN A 90 -13.05 -9.39 -5.06
N LYS A 91 -13.46 -8.54 -6.02
CA LYS A 91 -14.70 -8.74 -6.80
C LYS A 91 -14.69 -10.00 -7.68
N LYS A 92 -13.52 -10.55 -8.01
CA LYS A 92 -13.40 -11.80 -8.80
C LYS A 92 -13.47 -13.07 -7.93
N GLY A 93 -13.40 -12.92 -6.61
CA GLY A 93 -13.48 -14.02 -5.64
C GLY A 93 -14.88 -14.31 -5.09
N GLU A 94 -15.88 -13.50 -5.46
CA GLU A 94 -17.32 -13.69 -5.20
C GLU A 94 -18.02 -14.28 -6.43
#